data_AF-T2IF81-F1
#
_entry.id   AF-T2IF81-F1
#
_cell.length_a   1.000
_cell.length_b   1.000
_cell.length_c   1.000
_cell.angle_alpha   90.00
_cell.angle_beta   90.00
_cell.angle_gamma   90.00
#
_symmetry.space_group_name_H-M   'P 1'
#
loop_
_entity.id
_entity.type
_entity.pdbx_description
1 polymer ?
#
loop_
_entity_poly.entity_id
_entity_poly.type
_entity_poly.pdbx_seq_one_letter_code
_entity_poly.pdbx_strand_id
1 'polypeptide(L)' 'MPKLPNVTGNQLIQVLNKVGFQFVRQKGSHMRLRHEDGRVVTVPVHIAIRNDS' A
#
# COMPACT_ATOMS: atom_id res chain seq x y z
N MET A 1 -8.33 -6.89 24.30
CA MET A 1 -7.87 -7.13 22.92
C MET A 1 -6.51 -6.46 22.73
N PRO A 2 -5.47 -7.16 22.25
CA PRO A 2 -4.21 -6.49 21.92
C PRO A 2 -4.45 -5.48 20.79
N LYS A 3 -3.82 -4.30 20.91
CA LYS A 3 -3.87 -3.31 19.83
C LYS A 3 -3.13 -3.88 18.62
N LEU A 4 -3.83 -3.95 17.48
CA LEU A 4 -3.19 -4.29 16.22
C LEU A 4 -2.13 -3.24 15.89
N PRO A 5 -0.99 -3.66 15.32
CA PRO A 5 0.05 -2.73 14.90
C PRO A 5 -0.54 -1.72 13.90
N ASN A 6 -0.29 -0.45 14.14
CA ASN A 6 -0.73 0.63 13.25
C ASN A 6 0.28 0.74 12.09
N VAL A 7 0.09 -0.11 11.08
CA VAL A 7 0.91 -0.11 9.85
C VAL A 7 0.28 0.83 8.85
N THR A 8 1.03 1.83 8.39
CA THR A 8 0.57 2.74 7.34
C THR A 8 0.54 2.05 5.97
N GLY A 9 -0.30 2.54 5.05
CA GLY A 9 -0.34 2.03 3.68
C GLY A 9 1.04 2.04 2.99
N ASN A 10 1.82 3.11 3.21
CA ASN A 10 3.18 3.21 2.67
C ASN A 10 4.13 2.15 3.22
N GLN A 11 4.07 1.86 4.52
CA GLN A 11 4.87 0.79 5.12
C GLN A 11 4.49 -0.58 4.56
N LEU A 12 3.18 -0.84 4.39
CA LEU A 12 2.71 -2.09 3.81
C LEU A 12 3.18 -2.25 2.35
N ILE A 13 3.12 -1.18 1.56
CA ILE A 13 3.61 -1.17 0.18
C ILE A 13 5.10 -1.51 0.12
N GLN A 14 5.93 -0.91 0.99
CA GLN A 14 7.36 -1.20 1.02
C GLN A 14 7.64 -2.67 1.31
N VAL A 15 6.90 -3.28 2.23
CA VAL A 15 7.04 -4.71 2.54
C VAL A 15 6.57 -5.56 1.35
N LEU A 16 5.42 -5.23 0.76
CA LEU A 16 4.90 -5.94 -0.42
C LEU A 16 5.88 -5.89 -1.59
N ASN A 17 6.50 -4.74 -1.85
CA ASN A 17 7.52 -4.59 -2.88
C ASN A 17 8.74 -5.49 -2.63
N LYS A 18 9.20 -5.59 -1.36
CA LYS A 18 10.33 -6.47 -0.99
C LYS A 18 10.03 -7.95 -1.22
N VAL A 19 8.76 -8.35 -1.14
CA VAL A 19 8.33 -9.74 -1.39
C VAL A 19 7.79 -9.96 -2.80
N GLY A 20 8.12 -9.07 -3.76
CA GLY A 20 7.90 -9.26 -5.19
C GLY A 20 6.59 -8.70 -5.74
N PHE A 21 5.78 -7.99 -4.95
CA PHE A 21 4.64 -7.28 -5.49
C PHE A 21 5.09 -6.03 -6.25
N GLN A 22 4.42 -5.74 -7.35
CA GLN A 22 4.69 -4.59 -8.20
C GLN A 22 3.43 -3.73 -8.33
N PHE A 23 3.61 -2.42 -8.42
CA PHE A 23 2.51 -1.49 -8.67
C PHE A 23 1.84 -1.79 -10.02
N VAL A 24 0.50 -1.76 -10.04
CA VAL A 24 -0.30 -1.91 -11.26
C VAL A 24 -1.01 -0.60 -11.61
N ARG A 25 -1.77 -0.05 -10.65
CA ARG A 25 -2.51 1.21 -10.82
C ARG A 25 -2.95 1.78 -9.48
N GLN A 26 -3.35 3.04 -9.50
CA GLN A 26 -4.02 3.69 -8.38
C GLN A 26 -5.32 4.35 -8.85
N LYS A 27 -6.39 4.22 -8.04
CA LYS A 27 -7.64 4.95 -8.22
C LYS A 27 -7.97 5.64 -6.90
N GLY A 28 -7.88 6.97 -6.87
CA GLY A 28 -8.03 7.74 -5.63
C GLY A 28 -7.00 7.29 -4.58
N SER A 29 -7.45 7.04 -3.35
CA SER A 29 -6.60 6.57 -2.26
C SER A 29 -6.32 5.06 -2.27
N HIS A 30 -6.68 4.32 -3.32
CA HIS A 30 -6.48 2.87 -3.35
C HIS A 30 -5.47 2.48 -4.42
N MET A 31 -4.37 1.90 -3.97
CA MET A 31 -3.29 1.43 -4.82
C MET A 31 -3.36 -0.09 -4.98
N ARG A 32 -3.18 -0.57 -6.20
CA ARG A 32 -3.26 -1.99 -6.53
C ARG A 32 -1.88 -2.51 -6.92
N LEU A 33 -1.46 -3.58 -6.25
CA LEU A 33 -0.21 -4.28 -6.52
C LEU A 33 -0.48 -5.71 -6.99
N ARG A 34 0.42 -6.26 -7.80
CA ARG A 34 0.36 -7.64 -8.31
C ARG A 34 1.71 -8.33 -8.13
N HIS A 35 1.67 -9.58 -7.72
CA HIS A 35 2.84 -10.47 -7.71
C HIS A 35 2.80 -11.37 -8.95
N GLU A 36 3.96 -11.85 -9.39
CA GLU A 36 4.12 -12.68 -10.59
C GLU A 36 3.31 -14.00 -10.51
N ASP A 37 3.22 -14.56 -9.30
CA ASP A 37 2.38 -15.74 -8.97
C ASP A 37 0.86 -15.53 -9.15
N GLY A 38 0.43 -14.33 -9.57
CA GLY A 38 -0.97 -14.00 -9.84
C GLY A 38 -1.71 -13.37 -8.66
N ARG A 39 -1.11 -13.26 -7.47
CA ARG A 39 -1.74 -12.57 -6.33
C ARG A 39 -1.90 -11.08 -6.59
N VAL A 40 -3.00 -10.52 -6.10
CA VAL A 40 -3.31 -9.10 -6.25
C VAL A 40 -3.79 -8.53 -4.92
N VAL A 41 -3.21 -7.40 -4.51
CA VAL A 41 -3.51 -6.72 -3.25
C VAL A 41 -3.92 -5.29 -3.54
N THR A 42 -4.96 -4.79 -2.85
CA THR A 42 -5.35 -3.38 -2.85
C THR A 42 -5.00 -2.79 -1.49
N VAL A 43 -4.16 -1.75 -1.47
CA VAL A 43 -3.73 -1.05 -0.26
C VAL A 43 -4.33 0.35 -0.25
N PRO A 44 -5.03 0.77 0.81
CA PRO A 44 -5.40 2.16 1.01
C PRO A 44 -4.15 2.99 1.33
N VAL A 45 -3.86 3.96 0.46
CA VAL A 45 -2.86 5.00 0.63
C VAL A 45 -3.55 6.35 0.64
N HIS A 46 -3.66 6.92 1.83
CA HIS A 46 -4.02 8.33 1.96
C HIS A 46 -2.79 9.15 1.56
N ILE A 47 -2.82 9.77 0.37
CA ILE A 47 -1.88 10.82 0.01
C ILE A 47 -2.22 11.98 0.94
N ALA A 48 -1.43 12.16 2.01
CA ALA A 48 -1.45 13.42 2.73
C ALA A 48 -0.98 14.47 1.72
N ILE A 49 -1.89 15.31 1.22
CA ILE A 49 -1.50 16.58 0.61
C ILE A 49 -0.78 17.32 1.72
N ARG A 50 0.56 17.39 1.64
CA ARG A 50 1.31 18.29 2.49
C ARG A 50 0.95 19.70 2.03
N ASN A 51 0.11 20.39 2.80
CA ASN A 51 0.07 21.85 2.73
C ASN A 51 1.28 22.35 3.49
N ASP A 52 2.40 22.44 2.78
CA ASP A 52 3.55 23.22 3.26
C ASP A 52 3.06 24.67 3.29
N SER A 53 2.89 25.22 4.49
CA SER A 53 2.52 26.63 4.72
C SER A 53 3.74 27.53 4.59
#